data_AF-A0A523BJ26-F1
#
_entry.id   AF-A0A523BJ26-F1
#
_cell.length_a   1.000
_cell.length_b   1.000
_cell.length_c   1.000
_cell.angle_alpha   90.00
_cell.angle_beta   90.00
_cell.angle_gamma   90.00
#
_symmetry.space_group_name_H-M   'P 1'
#
loop_
_entity.id
_entity.type
_entity.pdbx_description
1 polymer ?
#
loop_
_entity_poly.entity_id
_entity_poly.type
_entity_poly.pdbx_seq_one_letter_code
_entity_poly.pdbx_strand_id
1 'polypeptide(L)'
;MAKSVRDLELLLLATLSHESLDLLSILATHPDGMSTTELFHTFRRKWDVSKPTFFTYLNDLDKQGLIGTGGGRRGKPYIVTLLLQYPELIKEELKRREVK
;
A
#
# COMPACT_ATOMS: atom_id res chain seq x y z
N MET A 1 -9.45 -2.66 27.75
CA MET A 1 -8.22 -1.99 27.28
C MET A 1 -8.51 -1.51 25.87
N ALA A 2 -8.62 -0.20 25.63
CA ALA A 2 -8.85 0.31 24.28
C ALA A 2 -7.58 0.07 23.45
N LYS A 3 -7.69 -0.63 22.31
CA LYS A 3 -6.56 -0.76 21.38
C LYS A 3 -6.25 0.62 20.82
N SER A 4 -4.98 1.03 20.83
CA SER A 4 -4.59 2.29 20.21
C SER A 4 -4.76 2.18 18.68
N VAL A 5 -4.91 3.33 17.99
CA VAL A 5 -4.98 3.34 16.52
C VAL A 5 -3.74 2.68 15.92
N ARG A 6 -2.57 2.94 16.50
CA ARG A 6 -1.30 2.30 16.13
C ARG A 6 -1.37 0.77 16.20
N ASP A 7 -1.94 0.22 17.28
CA ASP A 7 -2.05 -1.25 17.44
C ASP A 7 -3.02 -1.85 16.42
N LEU A 8 -4.09 -1.13 16.06
CA LEU A 8 -5.04 -1.57 15.04
C LEU A 8 -4.40 -1.57 13.65
N GLU A 9 -3.66 -0.53 13.29
CA GLU A 9 -2.93 -0.47 12.02
C GLU A 9 -1.85 -1.56 11.94
N LEU A 10 -1.09 -1.80 13.02
CA LEU A 10 -0.11 -2.87 13.05
C LEU A 10 -0.75 -4.26 12.88
N LEU A 11 -1.88 -4.51 13.55
CA LEU A 11 -2.64 -5.75 13.39
C LEU A 11 -3.11 -5.94 11.94
N LEU A 12 -3.59 -4.88 11.31
CA LEU A 12 -4.07 -4.91 9.93
C LEU A 12 -2.92 -5.17 8.94
N LEU A 13 -1.80 -4.47 9.09
CA LEU A 13 -0.58 -4.70 8.31
C LEU A 13 -0.06 -6.14 8.45
N ALA A 14 -0.15 -6.72 9.64
CA ALA A 14 0.27 -8.10 9.88
C ALA A 14 -0.56 -9.14 9.09
N THR A 15 -1.76 -8.79 8.60
CA THR A 15 -2.59 -9.69 7.78
C THR A 15 -2.28 -9.62 6.28
N LEU A 16 -1.52 -8.61 5.85
CA LEU A 16 -1.23 -8.36 4.43
C LEU A 16 -0.18 -9.34 3.88
N SER A 17 -0.21 -9.59 2.57
CA SER A 17 0.89 -10.29 1.89
C SER A 17 2.15 -9.42 1.83
N HIS A 18 3.29 -10.02 1.48
CA HIS A 18 4.54 -9.27 1.35
C HIS A 18 4.46 -8.25 0.20
N GLU A 19 3.83 -8.64 -0.91
CA GLU A 19 3.53 -7.81 -2.07
C GLU A 19 2.71 -6.57 -1.69
N SER A 20 1.65 -6.76 -0.91
CA SER A 20 0.81 -5.66 -0.42
C SER A 20 1.59 -4.71 0.50
N LEU A 21 2.41 -5.24 1.41
CA LEU A 21 3.26 -4.40 2.28
C LEU A 21 4.29 -3.60 1.48
N ASP A 22 4.91 -4.21 0.47
CA ASP A 22 5.84 -3.51 -0.40
C ASP A 22 5.16 -2.42 -1.21
N LEU A 23 3.95 -2.67 -1.71
CA LEU A 23 3.17 -1.67 -2.42
C LEU A 23 2.87 -0.47 -1.51
N LEU A 24 2.48 -0.71 -0.26
CA LEU A 24 2.31 0.34 0.75
C LEU A 24 3.63 1.05 1.07
N SER A 25 4.76 0.33 1.11
CA SER A 25 6.08 0.88 1.36
C SER A 25 6.51 1.86 0.25
N ILE A 26 6.19 1.56 -1.01
CA ILE A 26 6.41 2.48 -2.14
C ILE A 26 5.54 3.73 -1.98
N LEU A 27 4.27 3.58 -1.59
CA LEU A 27 3.39 4.73 -1.35
C LEU A 27 3.84 5.58 -0.16
N ALA A 28 4.40 4.97 0.89
CA ALA A 28 4.90 5.68 2.06
C ALA A 28 6.08 6.63 1.76
N THR A 29 6.75 6.48 0.62
CA THR A 29 7.79 7.42 0.15
C THR A 29 7.21 8.59 -0.66
N HIS A 30 5.91 8.58 -0.95
CA HIS A 30 5.21 9.58 -1.77
C HIS A 30 3.97 10.11 -1.02
N PRO A 31 4.12 11.08 -0.10
CA PRO A 31 3.03 11.56 0.76
C PRO A 31 1.86 12.17 -0.02
N ASP A 32 2.12 12.74 -1.20
CA ASP A 32 1.09 13.30 -2.09
C ASP A 32 0.42 12.24 -2.98
N GLY A 33 0.80 10.98 -2.81
CA GLY A 33 0.37 9.84 -3.62
C GLY A 33 1.18 9.67 -4.90
N MET A 34 0.89 8.58 -5.60
CA MET A 34 1.56 8.19 -6.82
C MET A 34 0.55 7.83 -7.91
N SER A 35 0.85 8.14 -9.16
CA SER A 35 0.00 7.71 -10.27
C SER A 35 0.00 6.19 -10.39
N THR A 36 -1.15 5.58 -10.67
CA THR A 36 -1.27 4.13 -10.91
C THR A 36 -0.30 3.59 -11.95
N THR A 37 0.03 4.38 -12.98
CA THR A 37 1.03 4.03 -13.99
C THR A 37 2.43 3.94 -13.39
N GLU A 38 2.86 4.97 -12.68
CA GLU A 38 4.18 5.03 -12.04
C GLU A 38 4.32 3.98 -10.93
N LEU A 39 3.26 3.80 -10.13
CA LEU A 39 3.20 2.81 -9.07
C LEU A 39 3.33 1.40 -9.63
N PHE A 40 2.61 1.09 -10.72
CA PHE A 40 2.73 -0.21 -11.40
C PHE A 40 4.15 -0.47 -11.89
N HIS A 41 4.77 0.51 -12.56
CA HIS A 41 6.14 0.36 -13.06
C HIS A 41 7.16 0.21 -11.94
N THR A 42 6.99 0.92 -10.83
CA THR A 42 7.87 0.83 -9.66
C THR A 42 7.72 -0.52 -8.97
N PHE A 43 6.47 -0.94 -8.71
CA PHE A 43 6.15 -2.21 -8.08
C PHE A 43 6.66 -3.40 -8.90
N ARG A 44 6.48 -3.35 -10.23
CA ARG A 44 6.91 -4.41 -11.15
C ARG A 44 8.42 -4.66 -11.16
N ARG A 45 9.24 -3.67 -10.79
CA ARG A 45 10.70 -3.86 -10.69
C ARG A 45 11.09 -4.83 -9.58
N LYS A 46 10.26 -4.96 -8.54
CA LYS A 46 10.49 -5.88 -7.42
C LYS A 46 9.67 -7.16 -7.55
N TRP A 47 8.43 -7.05 -8.04
CA TRP A 47 7.48 -8.15 -8.15
C TRP A 47 7.07 -8.35 -9.61
N ASP A 48 7.40 -9.49 -10.22
CA ASP A 48 6.97 -9.77 -11.59
C ASP A 48 5.48 -10.12 -11.66
N VAL A 49 4.64 -9.08 -11.63
CA VAL A 49 3.18 -9.19 -11.63
C VAL A 49 2.56 -8.61 -12.89
N SER A 50 1.45 -9.21 -13.30
CA SER A 50 0.62 -8.68 -14.37
C SER A 50 -0.11 -7.40 -13.93
N LYS A 51 -0.50 -6.56 -14.89
CA LYS A 51 -1.31 -5.37 -14.62
C LYS A 51 -2.65 -5.70 -13.95
N PRO A 52 -3.41 -6.75 -14.36
CA PRO A 52 -4.59 -7.20 -13.62
C PRO A 52 -4.31 -7.55 -12.16
N THR A 53 -3.25 -8.33 -11.89
CA THR A 53 -2.86 -8.73 -10.53
C THR A 53 -2.53 -7.51 -9.67
N PHE A 54 -1.82 -6.53 -10.22
CA PHE A 54 -1.55 -5.26 -9.56
C PHE A 54 -2.83 -4.52 -9.14
N PHE A 55 -3.83 -4.45 -10.03
CA PHE A 55 -5.11 -3.82 -9.67
C PHE A 55 -5.90 -4.64 -8.65
N THR A 56 -5.74 -5.96 -8.58
CA THR A 56 -6.30 -6.76 -7.48
C THR A 56 -5.71 -6.31 -6.15
N TYR A 57 -4.38 -6.16 -6.03
CA TYR A 57 -3.75 -5.66 -4.81
C TYR A 57 -4.25 -4.26 -4.43
N LEU A 58 -4.35 -3.33 -5.39
CA LEU A 58 -4.90 -2.01 -5.11
C LEU A 58 -6.34 -2.08 -4.60
N ASN A 59 -7.20 -2.85 -5.25
CA ASN A 59 -8.60 -2.98 -4.83
C ASN A 59 -8.73 -3.58 -3.43
N ASP A 60 -7.91 -4.57 -3.09
CA ASP A 60 -7.96 -5.19 -1.77
C ASP A 60 -7.44 -4.25 -0.67
N LEU A 61 -6.43 -3.43 -0.96
CA LEU A 61 -5.94 -2.39 -0.05
C LEU A 61 -6.95 -1.24 0.12
N ASP A 62 -7.64 -0.83 -0.95
CA ASP A 62 -8.67 0.20 -0.92
C ASP A 62 -9.88 -0.24 -0.09
N LYS A 63 -10.34 -1.49 -0.26
CA LYS A 63 -11.41 -2.10 0.56
C LYS A 63 -11.06 -2.17 2.04
N GLN A 64 -9.77 -2.31 2.37
CA GLN A 64 -9.29 -2.31 3.75
C GLN A 64 -9.10 -0.90 4.32
N GLY A 65 -9.34 0.15 3.52
CA GLY A 65 -9.17 1.54 3.92
C GLY A 65 -7.70 1.95 4.10
N LEU A 66 -6.77 1.21 3.50
CA LEU A 66 -5.33 1.46 3.61
C LEU A 66 -4.82 2.49 2.61
N ILE A 67 -5.51 2.58 1.48
CA ILE A 67 -5.22 3.53 0.41
C ILE A 67 -6.51 4.22 -0.02
N GLY A 68 -6.35 5.38 -0.65
CA GLY A 68 -7.42 6.06 -1.36
C GLY A 68 -7.04 6.17 -2.83
N THR A 69 -8.02 6.04 -3.72
CA THR A 69 -7.86 6.29 -5.15
C THR A 69 -8.63 7.54 -5.55
N GLY A 70 -7.95 8.50 -6.19
CA GLY A 70 -8.51 9.79 -6.57
C GLY A 70 -8.09 10.26 -7.96
N GLY A 71 -8.81 11.25 -8.51
CA GLY A 71 -8.30 12.03 -9.64
C GLY A 71 -8.56 11.51 -11.06
N GLY A 72 -9.50 10.58 -11.26
CA GLY A 72 -9.89 10.11 -12.59
C GLY A 72 -10.73 11.11 -13.40
N ARG A 73 -10.17 12.26 -13.80
CA ARG A 73 -10.74 13.06 -14.91
C ARG A 73 -10.22 12.51 -16.25
N ARG A 74 -11.04 12.55 -17.30
CA ARG A 74 -10.69 12.05 -18.66
C ARG A 74 -9.24 12.39 -19.03
N GLY A 75 -8.43 11.35 -19.25
CA GLY A 75 -7.04 11.48 -19.72
C GLY A 75 -5.97 11.60 -18.63
N LYS A 76 -6.30 11.60 -17.34
CA LYS A 76 -5.31 11.56 -16.25
C LYS A 76 -5.31 10.21 -15.52
N PRO A 77 -4.13 9.64 -15.19
CA PRO A 77 -4.04 8.44 -14.36
C PRO A 77 -4.66 8.68 -12.99
N TYR A 78 -5.25 7.64 -12.40
CA TYR A 78 -5.65 7.66 -10.99
C TYR A 78 -4.42 7.87 -10.11
N ILE A 79 -4.55 8.72 -9.10
CA ILE A 79 -3.58 8.89 -8.02
C ILE A 79 -3.97 7.97 -6.87
N VAL A 80 -3.00 7.26 -6.33
CA VAL A 80 -3.14 6.39 -5.16
C VAL A 80 -2.42 7.04 -3.98
N THR A 81 -3.12 7.25 -2.87
CA THR A 81 -2.59 7.86 -1.64
C THR A 81 -2.66 6.88 -0.48
N LEU A 82 -1.66 6.90 0.41
CA LEU A 82 -1.67 6.11 1.65
C LEU A 82 -2.60 6.76 2.69
N LEU A 83 -3.37 5.96 3.44
CA LEU A 83 -4.32 6.45 4.45
C LEU A 83 -3.95 6.08 5.90
N LEU A 84 -2.80 5.42 6.11
CA LEU A 84 -2.30 5.07 7.43
C LEU A 84 -1.87 6.31 8.23
N GLN A 85 -2.18 6.34 9.53
CA GLN A 85 -1.69 7.34 10.46
C GLN A 85 -0.22 7.08 10.86
N TYR A 86 0.20 5.82 10.87
CA TYR A 86 1.55 5.40 11.25
C TYR A 86 2.24 4.63 10.11
N PRO A 87 2.64 5.30 9.01
CA PRO A 87 3.26 4.64 7.85
C PRO A 87 4.61 3.95 8.17
N GLU A 88 5.30 4.36 9.23
CA GLU A 88 6.52 3.70 9.70
C GLU A 88 6.29 2.24 10.11
N LEU A 89 5.07 1.86 10.50
CA LEU A 89 4.71 0.49 10.85
C LEU A 89 4.89 -0.48 9.68
N ILE A 90 4.79 0.00 8.43
CA ILE A 90 5.04 -0.84 7.24
C ILE A 90 6.47 -1.38 7.28
N LYS A 91 7.45 -0.53 7.64
CA LYS A 91 8.86 -0.92 7.74
C LYS A 91 9.10 -1.83 8.93
N GLU A 92 8.41 -1.60 10.06
CA GLU A 92 8.47 -2.48 11.23
C GLU A 92 7.99 -3.90 10.88
N GLU A 93 6.85 -4.02 10.20
CA GLU A 93 6.28 -5.31 9.82
C GLU A 93 7.11 -6.02 8.74
N LEU A 94 7.65 -5.29 7.74
CA LEU A 94 8.58 -5.87 6.76
C LEU A 94 9.82 -6.45 7.44
N LYS A 95 10.48 -5.70 8.33
CA LYS A 95 11.64 -6.18 9.10
C LYS A 95 11.30 -7.38 9.98
N ARG A 96 10.14 -7.37 10.63
CA ARG A 96 9.68 -8.49 11.46
C ARG A 96 9.54 -9.78 10.67
N ARG A 97 9.24 -9.72 9.37
CA ARG A 97 9.14 -10.88 8.48
C ARG A 97 10.49 -11.39 7.98
N GLU A 98 11.50 -10.53 7.89
CA GLU A 98 12.87 -10.94 7.49
C GLU A 98 13.58 -11.77 8.58
N VAL A 99 13.15 -11.66 9.84
CA VAL A 99 13.74 -12.35 11.00
C VAL A 99 13.10 -13.72 11.27
N LYS A 100 12.02 -14.07 10.54
CA LYS A 100 11.29 -15.34 10.71
C LYS A 100 11.54 -16.29 9.56
#